data_AF-A0A7L5SNZ5-F1
#
_entry.id   AF-A0A7L5SNZ5-F1
#
_cell.length_a   1.000
_cell.length_b   1.000
_cell.length_c   1.000
_cell.angle_alpha   90.00
_cell.angle_beta   90.00
_cell.angle_gamma   90.00
#
_symmetry.space_group_name_H-M   'P 1'
#
loop_
_entity.id
_entity.type
_entity.pdbx_description
1 polymer ?
#
loop_
_entity_poly.entity_id
_entity_poly.type
_entity_poly.pdbx_seq_one_letter_code
_entity_poly.pdbx_strand_id
1 'polypeptide(L)'
;MRGGTSRGPFFRAGDMPSDRTARDAVLLAAMGSPDPRQLDGLGGATPLTSKAGIVGPSSRADTDLEFEFAQLQPDSDIVDTTPNCGNMLAAVVPFAIESGLLVPESDTTTARVLTLNTGLAAEITVRTPEGESGRYVDYAGDTRIDGVRGTAAPITINFLDTAGSVCSALLPTGHTRDRVEVEGVGPIEVTCIDNGQPLVIVDASDLNRTGHESVAALNVDKELRDHMEALRLTCGELMGLGDVTAKNYPKMTLASPPARGGTINTRSFIPHVCHESIGVLAGPQFAHFLRFVERNNVWVKVTCPERLSVTGPAALDGQQHAYADVVPFARRAIEEFPDLVLWGTDWPHPNLTDHMPDDGLLVDYVPQVAVTTEQQHKLLVANPMRLFRHHRPQAHPRVGSHDRPGGLCHLAVVRRHVLRIRDRQWHRRPVGP
;
A
#
# COMPACT_ATOMS: atom_id res chain seq x y z
N MET A 1 -13.56 -2.35 19.62
CA MET A 1 -12.69 -3.42 19.08
C MET A 1 -11.23 -2.95 19.04
N ARG A 2 -10.26 -3.89 19.01
CA ARG A 2 -8.86 -3.58 18.69
C ARG A 2 -8.66 -3.80 17.19
N GLY A 3 -8.20 -2.78 16.48
CA GLY A 3 -7.78 -2.86 15.08
C GLY A 3 -6.28 -2.58 14.98
N GLY A 4 -5.48 -3.57 14.57
CA GLY A 4 -4.01 -3.44 14.60
C GLY A 4 -3.50 -3.06 16.00
N THR A 5 -2.75 -1.96 16.08
CA THR A 5 -2.24 -1.40 17.35
C THR A 5 -3.11 -0.26 17.92
N SER A 6 -4.34 -0.10 17.42
CA SER A 6 -5.30 0.92 17.87
C SER A 6 -6.55 0.29 18.49
N ARG A 7 -7.30 1.06 19.28
CA ARG A 7 -8.55 0.61 19.90
C ARG A 7 -9.61 1.72 19.90
N GLY A 8 -10.86 1.33 19.67
CA GLY A 8 -12.01 2.23 19.73
C GLY A 8 -13.35 1.49 19.63
N PRO A 9 -14.47 2.12 20.05
CA PRO A 9 -15.80 1.62 19.72
C PRO A 9 -16.07 1.69 18.21
N PHE A 10 -16.96 0.80 17.76
CA PHE A 10 -17.48 0.78 16.40
C PHE A 10 -19.01 0.84 16.47
N PHE A 11 -19.61 1.60 15.56
CA PHE A 11 -21.05 1.86 15.50
C PHE A 11 -21.58 1.50 14.11
N ARG A 12 -22.82 0.99 14.04
CA ARG A 12 -23.50 0.86 12.74
C ARG A 12 -23.92 2.26 12.29
N ALA A 13 -23.75 2.58 11.02
CA ALA A 13 -24.18 3.86 10.47
C ALA A 13 -25.68 4.12 10.69
N GLY A 14 -26.51 3.06 10.62
CA GLY A 14 -27.96 3.15 10.86
C GLY A 14 -28.36 3.42 12.31
N ASP A 15 -27.47 3.21 13.27
CA ASP A 15 -27.71 3.48 14.70
C ASP A 15 -27.24 4.90 15.11
N MET A 16 -26.55 5.61 14.21
CA MET A 16 -25.99 6.94 14.45
C MET A 16 -26.90 8.03 13.86
N PRO A 17 -26.94 9.24 14.48
CA PRO A 17 -27.59 10.39 13.87
C PRO A 17 -26.99 10.72 12.50
N SER A 18 -27.85 11.09 11.54
CA SER A 18 -27.41 11.57 10.22
C SER A 18 -26.86 13.00 10.26
N ASP A 19 -27.32 13.82 11.23
CA ASP A 19 -26.77 15.14 11.49
C ASP A 19 -25.38 15.03 12.13
N ARG A 20 -24.40 15.75 11.56
CA ARG A 20 -23.00 15.67 12.01
C ARG A 20 -22.83 16.17 13.44
N THR A 21 -23.51 17.24 13.83
CA THR A 21 -23.38 17.80 15.18
C THR A 21 -23.89 16.82 16.23
N ALA A 22 -25.07 16.21 15.97
CA ALA A 22 -25.64 15.19 16.84
C ALA A 22 -24.78 13.92 16.89
N ARG A 23 -24.26 13.47 15.74
CA ARG A 23 -23.32 12.34 15.66
C ARG A 23 -22.07 12.59 16.49
N ASP A 24 -21.46 13.76 16.34
CA ASP A 24 -20.23 14.11 17.05
C ASP A 24 -20.47 14.19 18.56
N ALA A 25 -21.63 14.71 18.99
CA ALA A 25 -22.04 14.68 20.39
C ALA A 25 -22.16 13.25 20.95
N VAL A 26 -22.71 12.30 20.16
CA VAL A 26 -22.76 10.87 20.55
C VAL A 26 -21.35 10.28 20.67
N LEU A 27 -20.47 10.58 19.72
CA LEU A 27 -19.08 10.08 19.75
C LEU A 27 -18.30 10.64 20.95
N LEU A 28 -18.43 11.93 21.23
CA LEU A 28 -17.82 12.58 22.39
C LEU A 28 -18.31 11.95 23.70
N ALA A 29 -19.62 11.78 23.85
CA ALA A 29 -20.21 11.14 25.01
C ALA A 29 -19.74 9.68 25.17
N ALA A 30 -19.74 8.89 24.09
CA ALA A 30 -19.30 7.50 24.13
C ALA A 30 -17.81 7.36 24.52
N MET A 31 -16.98 8.33 24.12
CA MET A 31 -15.57 8.34 24.42
C MET A 31 -15.24 8.97 25.77
N GLY A 32 -16.17 9.70 26.38
CA GLY A 32 -15.95 10.43 27.64
C GLY A 32 -15.14 11.71 27.43
N SER A 33 -15.29 12.38 26.29
CA SER A 33 -14.61 13.62 25.94
C SER A 33 -15.56 14.83 25.98
N PRO A 34 -15.10 16.03 26.38
CA PRO A 34 -13.73 16.36 26.81
C PRO A 34 -13.45 15.97 28.27
N ASP A 35 -12.46 15.11 28.48
CA ASP A 35 -11.79 14.81 29.75
C ASP A 35 -10.42 14.21 29.40
N PRO A 36 -9.28 14.82 29.81
CA PRO A 36 -7.95 14.25 29.57
C PRO A 36 -7.79 12.80 30.03
N ARG A 37 -8.64 12.34 30.97
CA ARG A 37 -8.64 10.98 31.49
C ARG A 37 -9.71 10.07 30.86
N GLN A 38 -10.67 10.63 30.12
CA GLN A 38 -11.83 9.92 29.54
C GLN A 38 -12.53 9.00 30.54
N LEU A 39 -12.68 9.43 31.80
CA LEU A 39 -13.14 8.54 32.89
C LEU A 39 -14.58 8.06 32.72
N ASP A 40 -15.42 8.90 32.13
CA ASP A 40 -16.86 8.63 31.99
C ASP A 40 -17.22 8.08 30.60
N GLY A 41 -16.28 7.38 29.96
CA GLY A 41 -16.49 6.80 28.63
C GLY A 41 -15.57 5.63 28.32
N LEU A 42 -15.61 5.18 27.06
CA LEU A 42 -14.84 4.03 26.56
C LEU A 42 -13.41 4.39 26.13
N GLY A 43 -13.09 5.68 26.12
CA GLY A 43 -11.77 6.19 25.78
C GLY A 43 -10.68 5.69 26.71
N GLY A 44 -9.45 5.61 26.18
CA GLY A 44 -8.29 5.18 26.96
C GLY A 44 -7.29 6.29 27.28
N ALA A 45 -7.68 7.56 27.12
CA ALA A 45 -6.85 8.74 27.39
C ALA A 45 -5.53 8.82 26.59
N THR A 46 -5.44 8.13 25.45
CA THR A 46 -4.31 8.21 24.52
C THR A 46 -4.81 8.31 23.08
N PRO A 47 -4.05 8.91 22.14
CA PRO A 47 -4.45 8.98 20.74
C PRO A 47 -4.70 7.61 20.08
N LEU A 48 -4.04 6.54 20.56
CA LEU A 48 -4.21 5.17 20.05
C LEU A 48 -5.50 4.50 20.54
N THR A 49 -6.03 4.96 21.69
CA THR A 49 -7.23 4.41 22.35
C THR A 49 -8.38 5.41 22.42
N SER A 50 -8.27 6.55 21.73
CA SER A 50 -9.28 7.60 21.60
C SER A 50 -9.69 7.75 20.14
N LYS A 51 -10.33 6.70 19.61
CA LYS A 51 -10.70 6.56 18.20
C LYS A 51 -12.09 5.96 18.12
N ALA A 52 -12.85 6.27 17.08
CA ALA A 52 -14.12 5.61 16.80
C ALA A 52 -14.23 5.24 15.32
N GLY A 53 -15.09 4.25 15.04
CA GLY A 53 -15.41 3.81 13.70
C GLY A 53 -16.91 3.76 13.48
N ILE A 54 -17.38 4.22 12.32
CA ILE A 54 -18.78 4.10 11.90
C ILE A 54 -18.80 3.27 10.63
N VAL A 55 -19.57 2.18 10.62
CA VAL A 55 -19.60 1.21 9.52
C VAL A 55 -21.04 1.04 9.03
N GLY A 56 -21.23 1.14 7.73
CA GLY A 56 -22.53 0.90 7.08
C GLY A 56 -22.37 0.07 5.81
N PRO A 57 -23.48 -0.49 5.28
CA PRO A 57 -23.48 -1.07 3.95
C PRO A 57 -23.30 0.03 2.90
N SER A 58 -22.62 -0.24 1.80
CA SER A 58 -22.56 0.71 0.68
C SER A 58 -23.73 0.52 -0.28
N SER A 59 -24.12 1.62 -0.94
CA SER A 59 -25.01 1.59 -2.10
C SER A 59 -24.26 1.56 -3.43
N ARG A 60 -22.93 1.66 -3.42
CA ARG A 60 -22.09 1.64 -4.62
C ARG A 60 -21.92 0.21 -5.12
N ALA A 61 -21.99 0.01 -6.43
CA ALA A 61 -21.93 -1.32 -7.04
C ALA A 61 -20.58 -2.04 -6.84
N ASP A 62 -19.52 -1.28 -6.58
CA ASP A 62 -18.15 -1.75 -6.41
C ASP A 62 -17.65 -1.58 -4.97
N THR A 63 -18.54 -1.51 -3.98
CA THR A 63 -18.17 -1.39 -2.56
C THR A 63 -19.17 -2.17 -1.72
N ASP A 64 -18.70 -2.96 -0.77
CA ASP A 64 -19.59 -3.71 0.13
C ASP A 64 -19.93 -2.88 1.37
N LEU A 65 -18.93 -2.22 1.95
CA LEU A 65 -19.03 -1.49 3.21
C LEU A 65 -18.45 -0.07 3.08
N GLU A 66 -19.07 0.86 3.80
CA GLU A 66 -18.56 2.21 4.00
C GLU A 66 -18.07 2.37 5.44
N PHE A 67 -16.90 3.01 5.60
CA PHE A 67 -16.26 3.24 6.87
C PHE A 67 -15.93 4.72 7.05
N GLU A 68 -16.43 5.33 8.12
CA GLU A 68 -15.99 6.65 8.56
C GLU A 68 -15.16 6.50 9.85
N PHE A 69 -13.92 6.95 9.79
CA PHE A 69 -13.03 7.05 10.93
C PHE A 69 -13.24 8.39 11.65
N ALA A 70 -13.19 8.37 12.98
CA ALA A 70 -13.17 9.57 13.81
C ALA A 70 -11.99 9.50 14.81
N GLN A 71 -11.13 10.52 14.77
CA GLN A 71 -10.14 10.77 15.80
C GLN A 71 -10.73 11.73 16.83
N LEU A 72 -10.64 11.38 18.11
CA LEU A 72 -11.06 12.25 19.20
C LEU A 72 -9.84 12.55 20.08
N GLN A 73 -9.67 13.82 20.47
CA GLN A 73 -8.65 14.19 21.45
C GLN A 73 -9.27 14.16 22.85
N PRO A 74 -8.65 13.47 23.83
CA PRO A 74 -9.22 13.33 25.17
C PRO A 74 -9.69 14.64 25.78
N ASP A 75 -8.89 15.70 25.67
CA ASP A 75 -9.09 17.02 26.26
C ASP A 75 -9.87 18.01 25.37
N SER A 76 -10.45 17.54 24.27
CA SER A 76 -11.16 18.38 23.29
C SER A 76 -12.58 17.86 23.04
N ASP A 77 -13.46 18.80 22.68
CA ASP A 77 -14.79 18.55 22.14
C ASP A 77 -14.81 18.43 20.61
N ILE A 78 -13.64 18.30 19.97
CA ILE A 78 -13.50 18.17 18.53
C ILE A 78 -13.46 16.70 18.12
N VAL A 79 -14.28 16.36 17.12
CA VAL A 79 -14.24 15.10 16.39
C VAL A 79 -13.59 15.36 15.02
N ASP A 80 -12.42 14.80 14.78
CA ASP A 80 -11.71 14.93 13.51
C ASP A 80 -11.98 13.71 12.61
N THR A 81 -12.76 13.92 11.55
CA THR A 81 -13.03 12.92 10.50
C THR A 81 -12.26 13.21 9.20
N THR A 82 -11.17 13.97 9.26
CA THR A 82 -10.30 14.23 8.10
C THR A 82 -9.36 13.07 7.78
N PRO A 83 -8.61 12.50 8.74
CA PRO A 83 -7.66 11.44 8.43
C PRO A 83 -8.35 10.08 8.21
N ASN A 84 -7.62 9.15 7.61
CA ASN A 84 -7.95 7.73 7.65
C ASN A 84 -7.07 7.00 8.68
N CYS A 85 -7.51 5.82 9.13
CA CYS A 85 -6.74 4.99 10.05
C CYS A 85 -6.69 3.53 9.60
N GLY A 86 -5.59 3.14 8.96
CA GLY A 86 -5.39 1.76 8.49
C GLY A 86 -5.41 0.70 9.61
N ASN A 87 -5.08 1.08 10.85
CA ASN A 87 -5.22 0.20 12.01
C ASN A 87 -6.70 -0.08 12.33
N MET A 88 -7.53 0.96 12.43
CA MET A 88 -8.96 0.80 12.72
C MET A 88 -9.69 0.09 11.56
N LEU A 89 -9.23 0.30 10.32
CA LEU A 89 -9.74 -0.39 9.15
C LEU A 89 -9.72 -1.93 9.32
N ALA A 90 -8.72 -2.48 10.02
CA ALA A 90 -8.62 -3.93 10.30
C ALA A 90 -9.83 -4.50 11.05
N ALA A 91 -10.56 -3.69 11.81
CA ALA A 91 -11.71 -4.13 12.58
C ALA A 91 -13.06 -3.94 11.84
N VAL A 92 -13.07 -3.35 10.64
CA VAL A 92 -14.31 -3.04 9.91
C VAL A 92 -15.07 -4.29 9.48
N VAL A 93 -14.43 -5.23 8.81
CA VAL A 93 -15.10 -6.48 8.36
C VAL A 93 -15.48 -7.38 9.53
N PRO A 94 -14.62 -7.59 10.55
CA PRO A 94 -15.04 -8.28 11.77
C PRO A 94 -16.27 -7.65 12.42
N PHE A 95 -16.28 -6.32 12.56
CA PHE A 95 -17.44 -5.60 13.08
C PHE A 95 -18.68 -5.82 12.23
N ALA A 96 -18.58 -5.65 10.92
CA ALA A 96 -19.71 -5.79 10.01
C ALA A 96 -20.35 -7.19 10.08
N ILE A 97 -19.54 -8.24 10.24
CA ILE A 97 -20.05 -9.60 10.40
C ILE A 97 -20.75 -9.77 11.75
N GLU A 98 -20.09 -9.41 12.86
CA GLU A 98 -20.68 -9.54 14.20
C GLU A 98 -21.91 -8.65 14.39
N SER A 99 -21.96 -7.52 13.69
CA SER A 99 -23.06 -6.59 13.70
C SER A 99 -24.10 -6.90 12.61
N GLY A 100 -24.03 -8.04 11.92
CA GLY A 100 -25.02 -8.44 10.92
C GLY A 100 -25.17 -7.49 9.72
N LEU A 101 -24.18 -6.63 9.45
CA LEU A 101 -24.11 -5.80 8.24
C LEU A 101 -23.58 -6.60 7.05
N LEU A 102 -22.84 -7.67 7.31
CA LEU A 102 -22.29 -8.57 6.31
C LEU A 102 -22.50 -10.02 6.75
N VAL A 103 -23.02 -10.87 5.86
CA VAL A 103 -23.22 -12.29 6.14
C VAL A 103 -22.10 -13.09 5.46
N PRO A 104 -21.27 -13.83 6.20
CA PRO A 104 -20.20 -14.65 5.63
C PRO A 104 -20.75 -15.90 4.94
N GLU A 105 -20.23 -16.22 3.74
CA GLU A 105 -20.70 -17.35 2.92
C GLU A 105 -19.67 -18.48 2.77
N SER A 106 -18.42 -18.26 3.19
CA SER A 106 -17.34 -19.24 3.08
C SER A 106 -16.36 -19.15 4.24
N ASP A 107 -15.38 -20.07 4.31
CA ASP A 107 -14.39 -20.13 5.41
C ASP A 107 -13.49 -18.89 5.49
N THR A 108 -13.56 -18.02 4.50
CA THR A 108 -12.89 -16.73 4.47
C THR A 108 -13.80 -15.70 3.82
N THR A 109 -14.01 -14.57 4.47
CA THR A 109 -14.85 -13.49 3.94
C THR A 109 -13.97 -12.33 3.52
N THR A 110 -14.12 -11.90 2.26
CA THR A 110 -13.49 -10.68 1.75
C THR A 110 -14.57 -9.66 1.47
N ALA A 111 -14.38 -8.44 1.97
CA ALA A 111 -15.24 -7.32 1.64
C ALA A 111 -14.39 -6.12 1.20
N ARG A 112 -14.89 -5.40 0.21
CA ARG A 112 -14.37 -4.14 -0.25
C ARG A 112 -14.96 -3.00 0.58
N VAL A 113 -14.08 -2.27 1.23
CA VAL A 113 -14.41 -1.21 2.17
C VAL A 113 -13.96 0.12 1.60
N LEU A 114 -14.88 1.07 1.44
CA LEU A 114 -14.57 2.46 1.12
C LEU A 114 -14.48 3.29 2.39
N THR A 115 -13.38 4.02 2.54
CA THR A 115 -13.22 4.98 3.64
C THR A 115 -13.73 6.35 3.24
N LEU A 116 -14.78 6.84 3.92
CA LEU A 116 -15.46 8.08 3.56
C LEU A 116 -14.60 9.33 3.82
N ASN A 117 -13.63 9.24 4.72
CA ASN A 117 -12.72 10.33 5.06
C ASN A 117 -11.84 10.76 3.88
N THR A 118 -11.38 9.79 3.08
CA THR A 118 -10.33 10.00 2.07
C THR A 118 -10.68 9.45 0.69
N GLY A 119 -11.75 8.66 0.56
CA GLY A 119 -12.06 7.93 -0.67
C GLY A 119 -11.17 6.71 -0.91
N LEU A 120 -10.24 6.39 0.00
CA LEU A 120 -9.42 5.18 -0.10
C LEU A 120 -10.30 3.94 -0.01
N ALA A 121 -10.13 3.02 -0.95
CA ALA A 121 -10.76 1.70 -0.93
C ALA A 121 -9.75 0.62 -0.52
N ALA A 122 -10.22 -0.41 0.19
CA ALA A 122 -9.40 -1.56 0.53
C ALA A 122 -10.22 -2.86 0.50
N GLU A 123 -9.61 -3.96 0.06
CA GLU A 123 -10.14 -5.31 0.21
C GLU A 123 -9.60 -5.93 1.50
N ILE A 124 -10.52 -6.25 2.41
CA ILE A 124 -10.21 -6.78 3.72
C ILE A 124 -10.72 -8.22 3.81
N THR A 125 -9.80 -9.13 4.10
CA THR A 125 -10.06 -10.56 4.15
C THR A 125 -9.89 -11.06 5.59
N VAL A 126 -10.92 -11.76 6.10
CA VAL A 126 -10.97 -12.33 7.46
C VAL A 126 -11.37 -13.81 7.43
N ARG A 127 -10.95 -14.59 8.42
CA ARG A 127 -11.32 -16.01 8.56
C ARG A 127 -12.72 -16.14 9.14
N THR A 128 -13.57 -16.92 8.48
CA THR A 128 -14.99 -17.12 8.83
C THR A 128 -15.43 -18.58 8.75
N PRO A 129 -14.81 -19.48 9.52
CA PRO A 129 -15.15 -20.91 9.48
C PRO A 129 -16.59 -21.17 9.90
N GLU A 130 -17.12 -22.31 9.47
CA GLU A 130 -18.41 -22.82 9.94
C GLU A 130 -18.33 -23.21 11.42
N GLY A 131 -19.29 -22.75 12.23
CA GLY A 131 -19.46 -23.12 13.64
C GLY A 131 -20.84 -23.71 13.91
N GLU A 132 -21.15 -24.01 15.18
CA GLU A 132 -22.42 -24.66 15.56
C GLU A 132 -23.66 -23.80 15.26
N SER A 133 -23.53 -22.48 15.33
CA SER A 133 -24.61 -21.51 15.11
C SER A 133 -24.47 -20.76 13.77
N GLY A 134 -23.77 -21.35 12.82
CA GLY A 134 -23.38 -20.74 11.56
C GLY A 134 -21.93 -20.23 11.57
N ARG A 135 -21.57 -19.53 10.50
CA ARG A 135 -20.23 -18.95 10.32
C ARG A 135 -19.98 -17.79 11.27
N TYR A 136 -18.78 -17.73 11.82
CA TYR A 136 -18.36 -16.72 12.80
C TYR A 136 -16.98 -16.16 12.47
N VAL A 137 -16.61 -14.99 13.00
CA VAL A 137 -15.26 -14.43 12.84
C VAL A 137 -14.29 -15.17 13.75
N ASP A 138 -13.30 -15.87 13.17
CA ASP A 138 -12.26 -16.53 13.95
C ASP A 138 -11.15 -15.53 14.33
N TYR A 139 -11.08 -15.19 15.61
CA TYR A 139 -10.04 -14.32 16.16
C TYR A 139 -8.78 -15.07 16.60
N ALA A 140 -8.85 -16.39 16.73
CA ALA A 140 -7.73 -17.19 17.21
C ALA A 140 -6.73 -17.48 16.08
N GLY A 141 -5.45 -17.39 16.40
CA GLY A 141 -4.37 -17.68 15.47
C GLY A 141 -3.00 -17.45 16.08
N ASP A 142 -1.97 -17.78 15.31
CA ASP A 142 -0.55 -17.70 15.68
C ASP A 142 0.15 -16.45 15.12
N THR A 143 -0.58 -15.59 14.40
CA THR A 143 -0.01 -14.37 13.83
C THR A 143 0.27 -13.35 14.93
N ARG A 144 1.50 -12.83 14.94
CA ARG A 144 1.97 -11.80 15.86
C ARG A 144 2.20 -10.49 15.11
N ILE A 145 1.80 -9.37 15.72
CA ILE A 145 2.18 -8.02 15.28
C ILE A 145 2.88 -7.29 16.43
N ASP A 146 3.84 -6.44 16.10
CA ASP A 146 4.51 -5.63 17.12
C ASP A 146 3.57 -4.58 17.73
N GLY A 147 3.76 -4.28 19.01
CA GLY A 147 2.87 -3.40 19.78
C GLY A 147 1.65 -4.10 20.41
N VAL A 148 1.41 -5.37 20.10
CA VAL A 148 0.30 -6.16 20.69
C VAL A 148 0.86 -7.41 21.38
N ARG A 149 0.36 -7.70 22.58
CA ARG A 149 0.72 -8.92 23.32
C ARG A 149 -0.06 -10.12 22.77
N GLY A 150 0.60 -11.28 22.71
CA GLY A 150 -0.01 -12.54 22.26
C GLY A 150 -0.07 -12.67 20.73
N THR A 151 -0.97 -13.52 20.27
CA THR A 151 -1.21 -13.83 18.85
C THR A 151 -2.70 -13.81 18.53
N ALA A 152 -3.05 -13.63 17.27
CA ALA A 152 -4.43 -13.65 16.77
C ALA A 152 -4.49 -14.19 15.34
N ALA A 153 -5.68 -14.39 14.80
CA ALA A 153 -5.87 -14.67 13.38
C ALA A 153 -5.36 -13.50 12.52
N PRO A 154 -4.74 -13.78 11.36
CA PRO A 154 -4.34 -12.73 10.43
C PRO A 154 -5.57 -12.10 9.77
N ILE A 155 -5.53 -10.78 9.62
CA ILE A 155 -6.45 -10.03 8.76
C ILE A 155 -5.63 -9.45 7.62
N THR A 156 -6.00 -9.76 6.38
CA THR A 156 -5.29 -9.24 5.21
C THR A 156 -6.01 -7.99 4.73
N ILE A 157 -5.29 -6.86 4.65
CA ILE A 157 -5.81 -5.60 4.11
C ILE A 157 -5.04 -5.27 2.84
N ASN A 158 -5.75 -5.10 1.74
CA ASN A 158 -5.18 -4.73 0.45
C ASN A 158 -5.76 -3.39 0.04
N PHE A 159 -4.98 -2.33 0.24
CA PHE A 159 -5.37 -1.01 -0.22
C PHE A 159 -5.37 -0.97 -1.75
N LEU A 160 -6.43 -0.42 -2.31
CA LEU A 160 -6.63 -0.28 -3.75
C LEU A 160 -6.29 1.14 -4.17
N ASP A 161 -5.66 1.29 -5.34
CA ASP A 161 -5.41 2.58 -6.01
C ASP A 161 -4.79 3.67 -5.11
N THR A 162 -3.80 3.30 -4.28
CA THR A 162 -3.19 4.19 -3.29
C THR A 162 -2.26 5.27 -3.86
N ALA A 163 -1.85 5.15 -5.12
CA ALA A 163 -0.90 6.09 -5.73
C ALA A 163 -1.53 7.47 -5.94
N GLY A 164 -0.95 8.51 -5.33
CA GLY A 164 -1.49 9.87 -5.41
C GLY A 164 -2.84 10.01 -4.70
N SER A 165 -2.89 9.65 -3.42
CA SER A 165 -4.12 9.66 -2.63
C SER A 165 -4.64 11.07 -2.31
N VAL A 166 -3.72 12.00 -2.04
CA VAL A 166 -3.98 13.41 -1.74
C VAL A 166 -3.24 14.30 -2.74
N CYS A 167 -2.03 13.92 -3.12
CA CYS A 167 -1.23 14.52 -4.17
C CYS A 167 -1.67 14.03 -5.56
N SER A 168 -1.20 14.72 -6.59
CA SER A 168 -1.54 14.40 -7.99
C SER A 168 -0.90 13.10 -8.52
N ALA A 169 0.10 12.55 -7.83
CA ALA A 169 0.85 11.38 -8.27
C ALA A 169 1.53 10.65 -7.10
N LEU A 170 2.01 9.43 -7.37
CA LEU A 170 2.80 8.63 -6.42
C LEU A 170 4.06 9.36 -5.93
N LEU A 171 4.78 10.01 -6.85
CA LEU A 171 5.92 10.87 -6.56
C LEU A 171 5.50 12.29 -6.94
N PRO A 172 4.94 13.08 -6.00
CA PRO A 172 4.31 14.36 -6.31
C PRO A 172 5.26 15.38 -6.93
N THR A 173 6.54 15.31 -6.58
CA THR A 173 7.62 16.17 -7.12
C THR A 173 8.10 15.72 -8.49
N GLY A 174 7.71 14.52 -8.94
CA GLY A 174 8.23 13.87 -10.15
C GLY A 174 9.60 13.22 -9.98
N HIS A 175 10.23 13.33 -8.81
CA HIS A 175 11.55 12.76 -8.53
C HIS A 175 11.50 11.64 -7.50
N THR A 176 12.43 10.69 -7.61
CA THR A 176 12.64 9.68 -6.55
C THR A 176 13.42 10.24 -5.37
N ARG A 177 14.12 11.37 -5.56
CA ARG A 177 14.85 12.11 -4.54
C ARG A 177 14.77 13.59 -4.85
N ASP A 178 14.50 14.39 -3.83
CA ASP A 178 14.57 15.84 -3.86
C ASP A 178 15.65 16.31 -2.89
N ARG A 179 16.25 17.46 -3.16
CA ARG A 179 17.26 18.07 -2.29
C ARG A 179 16.68 19.35 -1.69
N VAL A 180 16.59 19.40 -0.37
CA VAL A 180 15.97 20.50 0.37
C VAL A 180 17.02 21.15 1.27
N GLU A 181 17.13 22.47 1.19
CA GLU A 181 18.00 23.25 2.09
C GLU A 181 17.31 23.47 3.43
N VAL A 182 17.99 23.13 4.52
CA VAL A 182 17.51 23.34 5.89
C VAL A 182 18.48 24.25 6.63
N GLU A 183 17.97 25.36 7.16
CA GLU A 183 18.79 26.28 7.94
C GLU A 183 19.43 25.56 9.14
N GLY A 184 20.74 25.75 9.34
CA GLY A 184 21.49 25.10 10.42
C GLY A 184 21.99 23.68 10.13
N VAL A 185 21.50 23.03 9.07
CA VAL A 185 21.96 21.68 8.65
C VAL A 185 22.60 21.71 7.27
N GLY A 186 22.00 22.44 6.32
CA GLY A 186 22.38 22.48 4.92
C GLY A 186 21.49 21.56 4.07
N PRO A 187 22.00 21.07 2.92
CA PRO A 187 21.22 20.28 1.98
C PRO A 187 20.95 18.87 2.51
N ILE A 188 19.68 18.46 2.47
CA ILE A 188 19.22 17.13 2.87
C ILE A 188 18.53 16.46 1.67
N GLU A 189 18.83 15.17 1.44
CA GLU A 189 18.09 14.37 0.47
C GLU A 189 16.81 13.81 1.10
N VAL A 190 15.69 13.99 0.40
CA VAL A 190 14.39 13.48 0.84
C VAL A 190 13.69 12.74 -0.28
N THR A 191 12.81 11.81 0.07
CA THR A 191 11.85 11.22 -0.87
C THR A 191 10.44 11.69 -0.49
N CYS A 192 9.82 12.44 -1.39
CA CYS A 192 8.42 12.84 -1.28
C CYS A 192 7.55 11.82 -2.00
N ILE A 193 6.71 11.10 -1.26
CA ILE A 193 5.87 10.03 -1.81
C ILE A 193 4.44 10.14 -1.26
N ASP A 194 3.47 9.85 -2.12
CA ASP A 194 2.07 9.70 -1.72
C ASP A 194 1.54 8.36 -2.20
N ASN A 195 1.53 7.40 -1.27
CA ASN A 195 0.99 6.07 -1.49
C ASN A 195 0.01 5.71 -0.36
N GLY A 196 -1.22 6.19 -0.47
CA GLY A 196 -2.27 6.09 0.53
C GLY A 196 -2.22 7.20 1.59
N GLN A 197 -1.06 7.85 1.75
CA GLN A 197 -0.94 9.16 2.37
C GLN A 197 0.36 9.88 1.94
N PRO A 198 0.39 11.22 1.99
CA PRO A 198 1.63 11.98 1.81
C PRO A 198 2.65 11.72 2.93
N LEU A 199 3.87 11.39 2.53
CA LEU A 199 5.01 11.08 3.39
C LEU A 199 6.29 11.73 2.83
N VAL A 200 7.14 12.22 3.73
CA VAL A 200 8.51 12.59 3.44
C VAL A 200 9.44 11.64 4.18
N ILE A 201 10.31 10.97 3.43
CA ILE A 201 11.31 10.06 3.97
C ILE A 201 12.67 10.75 3.91
N VAL A 202 13.41 10.72 5.02
CA VAL A 202 14.75 11.31 5.15
C VAL A 202 15.67 10.30 5.84
N ASP A 203 16.95 10.26 5.47
CA ASP A 203 17.94 9.45 6.19
C ASP A 203 18.15 10.05 7.59
N ALA A 204 18.11 9.21 8.62
CA ALA A 204 18.36 9.64 9.98
C ALA A 204 19.75 10.28 10.14
N SER A 205 20.75 9.80 9.39
CA SER A 205 22.12 10.34 9.48
C SER A 205 22.23 11.77 9.00
N ASP A 206 21.39 12.19 8.04
CA ASP A 206 21.38 13.57 7.51
C ASP A 206 20.89 14.58 8.56
N LEU A 207 20.19 14.09 9.59
CA LEU A 207 19.76 14.88 10.75
C LEU A 207 20.56 14.54 12.02
N ASN A 208 21.75 13.92 11.85
CA ASN A 208 22.64 13.53 12.94
C ASN A 208 21.98 12.60 13.96
N ARG A 209 21.12 11.67 13.52
CA ARG A 209 20.48 10.64 14.35
C ARG A 209 20.78 9.24 13.81
N THR A 210 20.70 8.25 14.69
CA THR A 210 20.90 6.84 14.32
C THR A 210 19.63 6.18 13.78
N GLY A 211 18.46 6.73 14.11
CA GLY A 211 17.15 6.14 13.86
C GLY A 211 16.76 5.07 14.88
N HIS A 212 17.65 4.70 15.80
CA HIS A 212 17.44 3.67 16.82
C HIS A 212 17.09 4.24 18.19
N GLU A 213 17.01 5.56 18.33
CA GLU A 213 16.58 6.24 19.53
C GLU A 213 15.18 5.76 19.97
N SER A 214 14.94 5.87 21.28
CA SER A 214 13.62 5.60 21.84
C SER A 214 12.63 6.70 21.44
N VAL A 215 11.35 6.34 21.38
CA VAL A 215 10.25 7.29 21.13
C VAL A 215 10.30 8.47 22.11
N ALA A 216 10.57 8.18 23.39
CA ALA A 216 10.70 9.20 24.43
C ALA A 216 11.85 10.18 24.14
N ALA A 217 13.01 9.67 23.71
CA ALA A 217 14.16 10.51 23.36
C ALA A 217 13.86 11.41 22.14
N LEU A 218 13.26 10.83 21.08
CA LEU A 218 12.91 11.58 19.86
C LEU A 218 11.87 12.66 20.13
N ASN A 219 10.90 12.41 21.03
CA ASN A 219 9.85 13.38 21.34
C ASN A 219 10.34 14.59 22.14
N VAL A 220 11.43 14.46 22.90
CA VAL A 220 12.03 15.58 23.65
C VAL A 220 13.16 16.29 22.90
N ASP A 221 13.62 15.71 21.79
CA ASP A 221 14.67 16.28 20.95
C ASP A 221 14.15 17.52 20.20
N LYS A 222 14.46 18.70 20.73
CA LYS A 222 13.97 19.96 20.15
C LYS A 222 14.61 20.23 18.80
N GLU A 223 15.92 20.04 18.67
CA GLU A 223 16.67 20.29 17.45
C GLU A 223 16.12 19.46 16.28
N LEU A 224 15.96 18.15 16.49
CA LEU A 224 15.40 17.26 15.47
C LEU A 224 13.99 17.71 15.05
N ARG A 225 13.12 18.03 16.01
CA ARG A 225 11.74 18.45 15.72
C ARG A 225 11.68 19.75 14.93
N ASP A 226 12.53 20.72 15.26
CA ASP A 226 12.61 21.99 14.53
C ASP A 226 13.05 21.74 13.07
N HIS A 227 14.09 20.92 12.84
CA HIS A 227 14.56 20.58 11.49
C HIS A 227 13.53 19.76 10.69
N MET A 228 12.88 18.79 11.34
CA MET A 228 11.83 17.99 10.69
C MET A 228 10.63 18.84 10.30
N GLU A 229 10.26 19.83 11.12
CA GLU A 229 9.17 20.75 10.79
C GLU A 229 9.53 21.67 9.62
N ALA A 230 10.75 22.23 9.62
CA ALA A 230 11.24 23.02 8.50
C ALA A 230 11.20 22.22 7.19
N LEU A 231 11.72 20.98 7.20
CA LEU A 231 11.63 20.05 6.06
C LEU A 231 10.17 19.80 5.65
N ARG A 232 9.28 19.54 6.62
CA ARG A 232 7.88 19.23 6.36
C ARG A 232 7.17 20.36 5.63
N LEU A 233 7.38 21.60 6.07
CA LEU A 233 6.77 22.79 5.47
C LEU A 233 7.26 22.98 4.03
N THR A 234 8.58 22.89 3.80
CA THR A 234 9.15 23.02 2.45
C THR A 234 8.69 21.88 1.53
N CYS A 235 8.68 20.64 2.03
CA CYS A 235 8.21 19.50 1.24
C CYS A 235 6.70 19.57 0.96
N GLY A 236 5.89 20.14 1.85
CA GLY A 236 4.48 20.39 1.62
C GLY A 236 4.24 21.22 0.35
N GLU A 237 4.99 22.31 0.19
CA GLU A 237 4.96 23.12 -1.03
C GLU A 237 5.45 22.34 -2.27
N LEU A 238 6.58 21.64 -2.16
CA LEU A 238 7.13 20.82 -3.26
C LEU A 238 6.16 19.73 -3.73
N MET A 239 5.41 19.14 -2.80
CA MET A 239 4.41 18.10 -3.07
C MET A 239 3.09 18.66 -3.63
N GLY A 240 2.96 19.98 -3.78
CA GLY A 240 1.73 20.64 -4.21
C GLY A 240 0.61 20.62 -3.17
N LEU A 241 0.93 20.42 -1.89
CA LEU A 241 -0.02 20.40 -0.78
C LEU A 241 -0.33 21.80 -0.23
N GLY A 242 0.48 22.80 -0.61
CA GLY A 242 0.45 24.17 -0.08
C GLY A 242 0.89 24.24 1.39
N ASP A 243 0.37 25.24 2.11
CA ASP A 243 0.65 25.39 3.54
C ASP A 243 0.11 24.20 4.34
N VAL A 244 1.04 23.44 4.92
CA VAL A 244 0.78 22.25 5.73
C VAL A 244 0.90 22.51 7.23
N THR A 245 1.11 23.76 7.68
CA THR A 245 1.34 24.11 9.09
C THR A 245 0.27 23.52 10.02
N ALA A 246 -1.01 23.69 9.68
CA ALA A 246 -2.13 23.15 10.46
C ALA A 246 -2.56 21.73 10.04
N LYS A 247 -1.90 21.13 9.04
CA LYS A 247 -2.28 19.83 8.49
C LYS A 247 -1.52 18.70 9.19
N ASN A 248 -2.18 17.56 9.34
CA ASN A 248 -1.60 16.34 9.90
C ASN A 248 -0.79 15.51 8.87
N TYR A 249 -0.56 16.06 7.68
CA TYR A 249 0.26 15.52 6.59
C TYR A 249 1.07 16.66 5.92
N PRO A 250 2.16 16.35 5.20
CA PRO A 250 2.77 15.03 5.06
C PRO A 250 3.36 14.55 6.38
N LYS A 251 3.35 13.23 6.59
CA LYS A 251 4.05 12.64 7.74
C LYS A 251 5.54 12.63 7.45
N MET A 252 6.34 12.80 8.50
CA MET A 252 7.79 12.71 8.40
C MET A 252 8.27 11.34 8.86
N THR A 253 9.19 10.73 8.13
CA THR A 253 9.77 9.43 8.49
C THR A 253 11.29 9.46 8.37
N LEU A 254 11.96 9.19 9.49
CA LEU A 254 13.38 8.88 9.49
C LEU A 254 13.57 7.43 9.04
N ALA A 255 14.47 7.22 8.08
CA ALA A 255 14.91 5.91 7.62
C ALA A 255 16.34 5.65 8.12
N SER A 256 16.66 4.39 8.38
CA SER A 256 17.99 3.96 8.82
C SER A 256 18.19 2.46 8.54
N PRO A 257 19.43 1.95 8.55
CA PRO A 257 19.69 0.53 8.45
C PRO A 257 18.95 -0.29 9.52
N PRO A 258 18.58 -1.55 9.22
CA PRO A 258 17.87 -2.41 10.16
C PRO A 258 18.78 -2.87 11.31
N ALA A 259 18.29 -2.82 12.55
CA ALA A 259 19.06 -3.30 13.72
C ALA A 259 18.87 -4.81 14.03
N ARG A 260 17.81 -5.44 13.51
CA ARG A 260 17.38 -6.80 13.92
C ARG A 260 17.05 -7.71 12.73
N GLY A 261 17.89 -7.70 11.70
CA GLY A 261 17.74 -8.58 10.53
C GLY A 261 16.54 -8.29 9.62
N GLY A 262 15.84 -7.17 9.84
CA GLY A 262 14.84 -6.64 8.90
C GLY A 262 15.47 -6.00 7.67
N THR A 263 14.68 -5.33 6.82
CA THR A 263 15.17 -4.66 5.60
C THR A 263 15.57 -3.20 5.85
N ILE A 264 14.79 -2.48 6.65
CA ILE A 264 14.98 -1.06 6.99
C ILE A 264 14.39 -0.79 8.37
N ASN A 265 14.94 0.17 9.10
CA ASN A 265 14.35 0.70 10.34
C ASN A 265 13.77 2.09 10.08
N THR A 266 12.59 2.36 10.64
CA THR A 266 11.91 3.65 10.47
C THR A 266 11.45 4.24 11.80
N ARG A 267 11.40 5.57 11.86
CA ARG A 267 10.71 6.34 12.91
C ARG A 267 9.79 7.35 12.24
N SER A 268 8.48 7.13 12.35
CA SER A 268 7.48 7.99 11.72
C SER A 268 6.85 8.93 12.74
N PHE A 269 6.57 10.16 12.33
CA PHE A 269 6.03 11.22 13.17
C PHE A 269 4.63 11.65 12.68
N ILE A 270 3.76 12.02 13.63
CA ILE A 270 2.40 12.52 13.35
C ILE A 270 2.23 13.93 13.91
N PRO A 271 2.35 14.93 13.03
CA PRO A 271 3.61 15.16 12.34
C PRO A 271 4.76 15.53 13.30
N HIS A 272 4.45 15.92 14.55
CA HIS A 272 5.42 16.37 15.54
C HIS A 272 5.74 15.33 16.64
N VAL A 273 4.91 14.30 16.78
CA VAL A 273 5.08 13.25 17.79
C VAL A 273 5.52 11.97 17.10
N CYS A 274 6.65 11.40 17.53
CA CYS A 274 7.12 10.08 17.09
C CYS A 274 6.08 9.03 17.50
N HIS A 275 5.65 8.24 16.52
CA HIS A 275 4.67 7.18 16.72
C HIS A 275 5.31 6.02 17.49
N GLU A 276 4.55 5.42 18.43
CA GLU A 276 5.03 4.30 19.26
C GLU A 276 5.27 2.99 18.47
N SER A 277 4.81 2.95 17.21
CA SER A 277 4.95 1.84 16.26
C SER A 277 5.10 2.43 14.83
N ILE A 278 4.54 1.79 13.80
CA ILE A 278 4.45 2.33 12.43
C ILE A 278 2.99 2.44 11.97
N GLY A 279 2.68 3.43 11.12
CA GLY A 279 1.38 3.51 10.45
C GLY A 279 1.31 2.51 9.29
N VAL A 280 0.20 1.77 9.16
CA VAL A 280 0.00 0.71 8.16
C VAL A 280 0.21 1.16 6.70
N LEU A 281 0.07 2.46 6.40
CA LEU A 281 0.28 3.02 5.06
C LEU A 281 1.76 3.24 4.68
N ALA A 282 2.72 2.81 5.50
CA ALA A 282 4.16 3.10 5.34
C ALA A 282 5.07 1.93 4.86
N GLY A 283 4.56 0.82 4.27
CA GLY A 283 5.38 -0.24 3.59
C GLY A 283 4.55 -1.46 3.11
N PRO A 284 5.09 -2.56 2.52
CA PRO A 284 6.23 -2.81 1.61
C PRO A 284 5.78 -3.18 0.16
N GLN A 285 6.43 -2.62 -0.87
CA GLN A 285 5.92 -2.59 -2.26
C GLN A 285 6.00 -3.93 -3.01
N PHE A 286 7.02 -4.76 -2.77
CA PHE A 286 7.18 -6.01 -3.53
C PHE A 286 6.19 -7.10 -3.12
N ALA A 287 5.81 -7.15 -1.84
CA ALA A 287 4.80 -8.10 -1.37
C ALA A 287 3.40 -7.77 -1.94
N HIS A 288 3.11 -6.49 -2.20
CA HIS A 288 1.89 -6.07 -2.91
C HIS A 288 1.88 -6.55 -4.36
N PHE A 289 3.01 -6.47 -5.05
CA PHE A 289 3.14 -6.99 -6.41
C PHE A 289 2.84 -8.50 -6.49
N LEU A 290 3.40 -9.32 -5.59
CA LEU A 290 3.13 -10.75 -5.59
C LEU A 290 1.64 -11.05 -5.35
N ARG A 291 1.02 -10.38 -4.37
CA ARG A 291 -0.42 -10.54 -4.10
C ARG A 291 -1.30 -10.08 -5.25
N PHE A 292 -0.90 -9.05 -5.98
CA PHE A 292 -1.63 -8.61 -7.18
C PHE A 292 -1.63 -9.70 -8.26
N VAL A 293 -0.48 -10.33 -8.50
CA VAL A 293 -0.33 -11.40 -9.50
C VAL A 293 -1.21 -12.60 -9.14
N GLU A 294 -1.16 -13.04 -7.88
CA GLU A 294 -1.96 -14.14 -7.35
C GLU A 294 -3.47 -13.94 -7.59
N ARG A 295 -3.97 -12.74 -7.28
CA ARG A 295 -5.41 -12.44 -7.31
C ARG A 295 -5.98 -12.19 -8.69
N ASN A 296 -5.16 -11.67 -9.59
CA ASN A 296 -5.64 -11.20 -10.89
C ASN A 296 -5.29 -12.15 -12.04
N ASN A 297 -4.62 -13.27 -11.75
CA ASN A 297 -4.15 -14.24 -12.74
C ASN A 297 -3.38 -13.56 -13.88
N VAL A 298 -2.49 -12.64 -13.50
CA VAL A 298 -1.77 -11.78 -14.45
C VAL A 298 -0.43 -12.42 -14.80
N TRP A 299 -0.08 -12.37 -16.07
CA TRP A 299 1.23 -12.83 -16.52
C TRP A 299 2.32 -11.85 -16.11
N VAL A 300 3.40 -12.36 -15.52
CA VAL A 300 4.57 -11.61 -15.08
C VAL A 300 5.71 -11.81 -16.06
N LYS A 301 6.14 -10.72 -16.71
CA LYS A 301 7.41 -10.73 -17.47
C LYS A 301 8.57 -10.51 -16.49
N VAL A 302 9.29 -11.59 -16.16
CA VAL A 302 10.49 -11.56 -15.32
C VAL A 302 11.67 -11.20 -16.21
N THR A 303 11.89 -9.91 -16.47
CA THR A 303 12.92 -9.42 -17.41
C THR A 303 13.43 -8.05 -16.98
N CYS A 304 14.24 -7.42 -17.83
CA CYS A 304 14.79 -6.09 -17.68
C CYS A 304 15.60 -5.85 -16.40
N PRO A 305 16.46 -6.80 -15.98
CA PRO A 305 17.30 -6.56 -14.82
C PRO A 305 18.21 -5.33 -15.00
N GLU A 306 18.59 -4.99 -16.23
CA GLU A 306 19.33 -3.77 -16.59
C GLU A 306 18.59 -2.45 -16.30
N ARG A 307 17.27 -2.51 -16.10
CA ARG A 307 16.44 -1.34 -15.74
C ARG A 307 16.04 -1.32 -14.28
N LEU A 308 16.10 -2.47 -13.63
CA LEU A 308 15.62 -2.69 -12.26
C LEU A 308 16.76 -2.69 -11.25
N SER A 309 17.97 -3.04 -11.71
CA SER A 309 19.16 -3.05 -10.89
C SER A 309 19.51 -1.63 -10.44
N VAL A 310 19.85 -1.52 -9.15
CA VAL A 310 20.32 -0.29 -8.51
C VAL A 310 21.79 -0.41 -8.16
N THR A 311 22.25 -1.61 -7.80
CA THR A 311 23.62 -1.84 -7.29
C THR A 311 24.38 -2.95 -8.02
N GLY A 312 23.69 -3.75 -8.84
CA GLY A 312 24.32 -4.83 -9.59
C GLY A 312 25.16 -4.30 -10.76
N PRO A 313 26.28 -4.97 -11.10
CA PRO A 313 27.12 -4.54 -12.21
C PRO A 313 26.37 -4.66 -13.54
N ALA A 314 26.59 -3.69 -14.44
CA ALA A 314 26.01 -3.74 -15.78
C ALA A 314 26.60 -4.89 -16.61
N ALA A 315 25.74 -5.53 -17.41
CA ALA A 315 26.12 -6.56 -18.37
C ALA A 315 26.72 -5.90 -19.62
N LEU A 316 28.01 -5.61 -19.61
CA LEU A 316 28.69 -4.86 -20.67
C LEU A 316 29.74 -5.68 -21.41
N ASP A 317 30.56 -6.43 -20.67
CA ASP A 317 31.66 -7.25 -21.17
C ASP A 317 32.09 -8.29 -20.11
N GLY A 318 31.64 -9.53 -20.26
CA GLY A 318 32.06 -10.68 -19.45
C GLY A 318 31.53 -10.75 -17.99
N GLN A 319 30.59 -9.89 -17.57
CA GLN A 319 30.04 -9.93 -16.21
C GLN A 319 29.12 -11.14 -16.01
N GLN A 320 29.60 -12.14 -15.26
CA GLN A 320 28.86 -13.38 -14.99
C GLN A 320 27.67 -13.22 -14.01
N HIS A 321 27.67 -12.16 -13.20
CA HIS A 321 26.63 -11.86 -12.19
C HIS A 321 26.09 -10.44 -12.37
N ALA A 322 25.83 -10.05 -13.61
CA ALA A 322 25.22 -8.76 -13.89
C ALA A 322 23.85 -8.64 -13.20
N TYR A 323 23.56 -7.46 -12.64
CA TYR A 323 22.26 -7.14 -12.02
C TYR A 323 21.83 -8.09 -10.89
N ALA A 324 22.80 -8.62 -10.13
CA ALA A 324 22.57 -9.64 -9.10
C ALA A 324 21.56 -9.23 -8.02
N ASP A 325 21.37 -7.94 -7.77
CA ASP A 325 20.40 -7.39 -6.82
C ASP A 325 18.94 -7.60 -7.25
N VAL A 326 18.66 -7.85 -8.53
CA VAL A 326 17.32 -8.16 -9.05
C VAL A 326 16.97 -9.65 -8.92
N VAL A 327 17.99 -10.53 -8.86
CA VAL A 327 17.82 -11.99 -8.87
C VAL A 327 16.88 -12.51 -7.79
N PRO A 328 16.95 -12.07 -6.51
CA PRO A 328 16.06 -12.57 -5.46
C PRO A 328 14.57 -12.30 -5.76
N PHE A 329 14.26 -11.15 -6.36
CA PHE A 329 12.88 -10.76 -6.71
C PHE A 329 12.35 -11.60 -7.87
N ALA A 330 13.17 -11.78 -8.89
CA ALA A 330 12.84 -12.61 -10.04
C ALA A 330 12.64 -14.09 -9.67
N ARG A 331 13.53 -14.65 -8.83
CA ARG A 331 13.37 -16.01 -8.27
C ARG A 331 12.05 -16.15 -7.53
N ARG A 332 11.75 -15.21 -6.63
CA ARG A 332 10.52 -15.23 -5.85
C ARG A 332 9.27 -15.26 -6.73
N ALA A 333 9.24 -14.48 -7.82
CA ALA A 333 8.12 -14.50 -8.76
C ALA A 333 8.00 -15.83 -9.53
N ILE A 334 9.11 -16.43 -9.92
CA ILE A 334 9.15 -17.73 -10.63
C ILE A 334 8.71 -18.88 -9.72
N GLU A 335 9.10 -18.84 -8.45
CA GLU A 335 8.75 -19.84 -7.45
C GLU A 335 7.26 -19.77 -7.08
N GLU A 336 6.74 -18.56 -6.87
CA GLU A 336 5.35 -18.35 -6.45
C GLU A 336 4.36 -18.52 -7.61
N PHE A 337 4.74 -18.13 -8.82
CA PHE A 337 3.86 -18.15 -10.00
C PHE A 337 4.47 -18.89 -11.20
N PRO A 338 4.87 -20.17 -11.05
CA PRO A 338 5.67 -20.88 -12.05
C PRO A 338 5.00 -21.02 -13.41
N ASP A 339 3.67 -20.95 -13.46
CA ASP A 339 2.90 -21.06 -14.69
C ASP A 339 2.48 -19.69 -15.27
N LEU A 340 2.68 -18.59 -14.55
CA LEU A 340 2.29 -17.23 -14.99
C LEU A 340 3.49 -16.33 -15.26
N VAL A 341 4.71 -16.87 -15.27
CA VAL A 341 5.92 -16.11 -15.56
C VAL A 341 6.41 -16.35 -16.99
N LEU A 342 6.99 -15.32 -17.62
CA LEU A 342 7.75 -15.46 -18.85
C LEU A 342 8.99 -14.57 -18.85
N TRP A 343 9.97 -14.92 -19.69
CA TRP A 343 11.16 -14.11 -19.91
C TRP A 343 11.28 -13.73 -21.39
N GLY A 344 11.93 -12.60 -21.64
CA GLY A 344 12.30 -12.14 -22.98
C GLY A 344 12.99 -10.81 -22.89
N THR A 345 14.04 -10.60 -23.68
CA THR A 345 14.78 -9.33 -23.69
C THR A 345 13.87 -8.16 -24.07
N ASP A 346 14.30 -6.93 -23.76
CA ASP A 346 13.64 -5.70 -24.22
C ASP A 346 14.25 -5.17 -25.52
N TRP A 347 15.04 -6.00 -26.22
CA TRP A 347 15.70 -5.64 -27.48
C TRP A 347 14.69 -4.99 -28.45
N PRO A 348 15.00 -3.83 -29.05
CA PRO A 348 16.30 -3.14 -29.11
C PRO A 348 16.56 -2.15 -27.94
N HIS A 349 16.07 -2.44 -26.74
CA HIS A 349 16.23 -1.66 -25.50
C HIS A 349 15.82 -0.18 -25.64
N PRO A 350 14.63 0.12 -26.19
CA PRO A 350 14.22 1.50 -26.43
C PRO A 350 14.14 2.28 -25.12
N ASN A 351 14.69 3.49 -25.09
CA ASN A 351 14.73 4.36 -23.91
C ASN A 351 15.55 3.79 -22.73
N LEU A 352 16.54 2.93 -22.98
CA LEU A 352 17.61 2.67 -22.02
C LEU A 352 18.73 3.67 -22.28
N THR A 353 18.97 4.58 -21.33
CA THR A 353 19.85 5.74 -21.53
C THR A 353 21.17 5.67 -20.78
N ASP A 354 21.28 4.74 -19.83
CA ASP A 354 22.47 4.60 -18.97
C ASP A 354 23.56 3.78 -19.68
N HIS A 355 23.21 2.55 -20.10
CA HIS A 355 24.08 1.66 -20.84
C HIS A 355 23.29 0.77 -21.80
N MET A 356 23.98 0.20 -22.80
CA MET A 356 23.41 -0.85 -23.64
C MET A 356 23.90 -2.21 -23.10
N PRO A 357 23.00 -3.09 -22.63
CA PRO A 357 23.41 -4.40 -22.14
C PRO A 357 23.82 -5.31 -23.30
N ASP A 358 24.78 -6.18 -23.04
CA ASP A 358 25.02 -7.36 -23.87
C ASP A 358 23.83 -8.34 -23.70
N ASP A 359 23.08 -8.57 -24.78
CA ASP A 359 21.93 -9.48 -24.75
C ASP A 359 22.31 -10.94 -24.48
N GLY A 360 23.52 -11.37 -24.84
CA GLY A 360 24.05 -12.69 -24.50
C GLY A 360 24.22 -12.84 -22.99
N LEU A 361 24.78 -11.82 -22.32
CA LEU A 361 24.87 -11.80 -20.86
C LEU A 361 23.49 -11.68 -20.19
N LEU A 362 22.50 -11.05 -20.83
CA LEU A 362 21.11 -11.10 -20.37
C LEU A 362 20.49 -12.50 -20.47
N VAL A 363 20.90 -13.32 -21.44
CA VAL A 363 20.49 -14.73 -21.48
C VAL A 363 21.13 -15.51 -20.31
N ASP A 364 22.38 -15.20 -19.96
CA ASP A 364 23.08 -15.80 -18.81
C ASP A 364 22.47 -15.42 -17.44
N TYR A 365 21.58 -14.41 -17.40
CA TYR A 365 20.75 -14.10 -16.24
C TYR A 365 19.64 -15.14 -16.01
N VAL A 366 19.14 -15.80 -17.06
CA VAL A 366 18.05 -16.78 -16.95
C VAL A 366 18.35 -17.93 -15.99
N PRO A 367 19.50 -18.65 -16.09
CA PRO A 367 19.81 -19.72 -15.13
C PRO A 367 20.01 -19.21 -13.70
N GLN A 368 20.25 -17.90 -13.50
CA GLN A 368 20.33 -17.31 -12.17
C GLN A 368 18.95 -17.17 -11.54
N VAL A 369 17.89 -16.92 -12.31
CA VAL A 369 16.53 -16.71 -11.77
C VAL A 369 15.62 -17.95 -11.88
N ALA A 370 15.84 -18.79 -12.88
CA ALA A 370 15.20 -20.08 -13.07
C ALA A 370 16.26 -21.18 -12.92
N VAL A 371 16.42 -21.69 -11.71
CA VAL A 371 17.55 -22.54 -11.32
C VAL A 371 17.38 -24.01 -11.72
N THR A 372 16.17 -24.42 -12.14
CA THR A 372 15.90 -25.77 -12.64
C THR A 372 15.56 -25.78 -14.13
N THR A 373 15.86 -26.89 -14.81
CA THR A 373 15.47 -27.09 -16.22
C THR A 373 13.97 -26.96 -16.44
N GLU A 374 13.15 -27.37 -15.46
CA GLU A 374 11.70 -27.20 -15.51
C GLU A 374 11.30 -25.73 -15.45
N GLN A 375 11.86 -24.95 -14.52
CA GLN A 375 11.59 -23.51 -14.42
C GLN A 375 12.03 -22.78 -15.70
N GLN A 376 13.20 -23.11 -16.25
CA GLN A 376 13.68 -22.52 -17.51
C GLN A 376 12.77 -22.87 -18.68
N HIS A 377 12.35 -24.14 -18.79
CA HIS A 377 11.42 -24.57 -19.82
C HIS A 377 10.05 -23.90 -19.69
N LYS A 378 9.51 -23.75 -18.46
CA LYS A 378 8.28 -22.98 -18.23
C LYS A 378 8.46 -21.53 -18.67
N LEU A 379 9.47 -20.86 -18.13
CA LEU A 379 9.75 -19.43 -18.34
C LEU A 379 10.00 -19.05 -19.81
N LEU A 380 10.70 -19.89 -20.58
CA LEU A 380 11.10 -19.61 -21.97
C LEU A 380 10.21 -20.26 -23.03
N VAL A 381 9.53 -21.37 -22.71
CA VAL A 381 8.81 -22.19 -23.69
C VAL A 381 7.35 -22.38 -23.31
N ALA A 382 7.06 -23.14 -22.25
CA ALA A 382 5.68 -23.58 -21.98
C ALA A 382 4.72 -22.42 -21.72
N ASN A 383 5.15 -21.44 -20.92
CA ASN A 383 4.35 -20.29 -20.55
C ASN A 383 4.14 -19.31 -21.71
N PRO A 384 5.18 -18.84 -22.44
CA PRO A 384 4.99 -18.07 -23.67
C PRO A 384 4.09 -18.78 -24.69
N MET A 385 4.25 -20.08 -24.86
CA MET A 385 3.45 -20.86 -25.81
C MET A 385 1.98 -20.90 -25.40
N ARG A 386 1.69 -21.05 -24.10
CA ARG A 386 0.33 -20.99 -23.56
C ARG A 386 -0.27 -19.59 -23.72
N LEU A 387 0.48 -18.55 -23.36
CA LEU A 387 0.04 -17.15 -23.45
C LEU A 387 -0.25 -16.74 -24.91
N PHE A 388 0.64 -17.04 -25.85
CA PHE A 388 0.55 -16.52 -27.22
C PHE A 388 -0.16 -17.45 -28.22
N ARG A 389 -0.27 -18.77 -27.97
CA ARG A 389 -0.92 -19.70 -28.93
C ARG A 389 -2.41 -19.91 -28.71
N HIS A 390 -3.00 -19.52 -27.57
CA HIS A 390 -4.46 -19.56 -27.36
C HIS A 390 -5.23 -18.42 -28.06
N HIS A 391 -4.57 -17.57 -28.85
CA HIS A 391 -5.19 -16.55 -29.71
C HIS A 391 -5.02 -16.84 -31.21
N ARG A 392 -5.28 -18.07 -31.65
CA ARG A 392 -5.63 -18.31 -33.07
C ARG A 392 -7.16 -18.19 -33.21
N PRO A 393 -7.69 -17.31 -34.09
CA PRO A 393 -9.11 -17.39 -34.45
C PRO A 393 -9.34 -18.74 -35.11
N GLN A 394 -10.15 -19.60 -34.47
CA GLN A 394 -10.68 -20.77 -35.15
C GLN A 394 -11.61 -20.26 -36.27
N ALA A 395 -11.37 -20.68 -37.50
CA ALA A 395 -12.34 -20.54 -38.57
C ALA A 395 -13.57 -21.39 -38.17
N HIS A 396 -14.67 -20.73 -37.78
CA HIS A 396 -15.94 -21.40 -37.55
C HIS A 396 -16.57 -21.82 -38.90
N PRO A 397 -16.97 -23.09 -39.07
CA PRO A 397 -18.17 -23.37 -39.85
C PRO A 397 -19.39 -22.98 -39.00
N ARG A 398 -20.39 -22.37 -39.66
CA ARG A 398 -21.63 -21.88 -39.06
C ARG A 398 -22.39 -22.99 -38.31
N VAL A 399 -22.99 -22.63 -37.15
CA VAL A 399 -24.42 -22.76 -36.78
C VAL A 399 -24.59 -22.78 -35.24
N GLY A 400 -25.48 -21.92 -34.72
CA GLY A 400 -26.42 -22.27 -33.64
C GLY A 400 -26.09 -21.98 -32.16
N SER A 401 -26.81 -20.99 -31.59
CA SER A 401 -27.23 -20.83 -30.18
C SER A 401 -26.24 -20.39 -29.07
N HIS A 402 -26.81 -19.67 -28.08
CA HIS A 402 -26.29 -18.98 -26.88
C HIS A 402 -25.10 -19.65 -26.16
N ASP A 403 -24.12 -18.96 -25.54
CA ASP A 403 -24.25 -18.06 -24.37
C ASP A 403 -22.88 -17.36 -24.04
N ARG A 404 -22.93 -16.17 -23.39
CA ARG A 404 -21.90 -15.35 -22.65
C ARG A 404 -20.64 -14.72 -23.33
N PRO A 405 -20.26 -13.44 -23.01
CA PRO A 405 -19.03 -12.81 -23.48
C PRO A 405 -17.81 -13.07 -22.57
N GLY A 406 -16.65 -13.32 -23.20
CA GLY A 406 -15.36 -13.66 -22.56
C GLY A 406 -14.58 -12.50 -21.94
N GLY A 407 -13.76 -12.83 -20.94
CA GLY A 407 -12.83 -11.92 -20.26
C GLY A 407 -11.52 -11.69 -21.03
N LEU A 408 -11.02 -10.46 -21.00
CA LEU A 408 -9.73 -10.06 -21.58
C LEU A 408 -8.55 -10.51 -20.70
N CYS A 409 -7.49 -11.04 -21.32
CA CYS A 409 -6.20 -11.31 -20.68
C CYS A 409 -5.29 -10.06 -20.72
N HIS A 410 -4.73 -9.65 -19.57
CA HIS A 410 -3.75 -8.55 -19.48
C HIS A 410 -2.34 -9.09 -19.14
N LEU A 411 -1.31 -8.62 -19.86
CA LEU A 411 0.11 -8.90 -19.61
C LEU A 411 0.70 -7.77 -18.76
N ALA A 412 1.19 -8.06 -17.56
CA ALA A 412 1.94 -7.09 -16.77
C ALA A 412 3.45 -7.23 -17.03
N VAL A 413 4.06 -6.15 -17.47
CA VAL A 413 5.51 -6.01 -17.50
C VAL A 413 5.90 -5.28 -16.21
N VAL A 414 6.88 -5.79 -15.48
CA VAL A 414 7.54 -5.01 -14.41
C VAL A 414 8.37 -3.92 -15.09
N ARG A 415 7.70 -2.84 -15.52
CA ARG A 415 8.30 -1.59 -15.99
C ARG A 415 8.05 -0.55 -14.91
N ARG A 416 9.08 0.24 -14.58
CA ARG A 416 8.91 1.54 -13.91
C ARG A 416 7.77 2.28 -14.63
N HIS A 417 6.70 2.61 -13.90
CA HIS A 417 5.55 3.44 -14.30
C HIS A 417 4.39 2.74 -15.05
N VAL A 418 3.38 2.34 -14.26
CA VAL A 418 1.97 2.61 -14.60
C VAL A 418 1.80 4.13 -14.64
N LEU A 419 1.64 4.70 -15.85
CA LEU A 419 0.99 5.98 -16.20
C LEU A 419 1.60 6.52 -17.51
N ARG A 420 1.02 6.10 -18.64
CA ARG A 420 0.83 7.01 -19.78
C ARG A 420 -0.62 6.89 -20.18
N ILE A 421 -1.42 7.82 -19.66
CA ILE A 421 -2.69 8.22 -20.24
C ILE A 421 -2.38 8.56 -21.70
N ARG A 422 -2.82 7.69 -22.63
CA ARG A 422 -2.86 8.05 -24.04
C ARG A 422 -4.10 8.91 -24.24
N ASP A 423 -3.87 10.16 -24.63
CA ASP A 423 -4.84 11.00 -25.33
C ASP A 423 -5.58 10.16 -26.38
N ARG A 424 -6.88 9.95 -26.16
CA ARG A 424 -7.81 9.57 -27.22
C ARG A 424 -8.37 10.84 -27.84
N GLN A 425 -7.69 11.35 -28.86
CA GLN A 425 -8.36 12.00 -29.98
C GLN A 425 -8.33 11.06 -31.20
N TRP A 426 -9.50 10.51 -31.53
CA TRP A 426 -9.86 9.92 -32.83
C TRP A 426 -11.31 10.36 -33.03
N HIS A 427 -11.75 11.03 -34.11
CA HIS A 427 -11.56 10.81 -35.55
C HIS A 427 -11.77 12.16 -36.30
N ARG A 428 -11.43 12.42 -37.57
CA ARG A 428 -11.43 11.64 -38.83
C ARG A 428 -10.47 12.30 -39.85
N ARG A 429 -9.86 11.51 -40.73
CA ARG A 429 -9.43 11.90 -42.11
C ARG A 429 -10.31 11.13 -43.11
N PRO A 430 -10.28 11.39 -44.44
CA PRO A 430 -10.34 12.65 -45.18
C PRO A 430 -11.39 12.58 -46.33
N VAL A 431 -11.73 13.69 -46.98
CA VAL A 431 -12.21 13.71 -48.38
C VAL A 431 -11.58 14.94 -49.03
N GLY A 432 -10.82 14.74 -50.12
CA GLY A 432 -10.22 15.82 -50.94
C GLY A 432 -11.24 16.43 -51.91
N PRO A 433 -10.82 17.03 -53.04
CA PRO A 433 -9.45 17.23 -53.55
C PRO A 433 -8.75 18.50 -53.03
#